data_AF-A0A1Q7MY48-F1
#
_entry.id   AF-A0A1Q7MY48-F1
#
_cell.length_a   1.000
_cell.length_b   1.000
_cell.length_c   1.000
_cell.angle_alpha   90.00
_cell.angle_beta   90.00
_cell.angle_gamma   90.00
#
_symmetry.space_group_name_H-M   'P 1'
#
loop_
_entity.id
_entity.type
_entity.pdbx_description
1 polymer ?
#
loop_
_entity_poly.entity_id
_entity_poly.type
_entity_poly.pdbx_seq_one_letter_code
_entity_poly.pdbx_strand_id
1 'polypeptide(L)'
;METLGLSDSTPRTEGRLKSLFWPSIQTGSDVDYLGAQGYWVCTVAAVLSFIVSALMGSVILGLFTLLFYYLGGVGVRERSRYAATVILILFVADLFVSGLSVIRVFVGALLLSNFRATWIASHWKPDAEEASLPPRLGETWSDKFVDKLPQWLWPKIRIPYYIFSACLLLLTAIGLVMTILRRTG
;
A
#
# COMPACT_ATOMS: atom_id res chain seq x y z
N MET A 1 -25.88 -9.20 -40.75
CA MET A 1 -25.84 -9.19 -39.29
C MET A 1 -24.39 -9.01 -38.89
N GLU A 2 -24.01 -7.77 -38.64
CA GLU A 2 -22.68 -7.40 -38.15
C GLU A 2 -22.53 -7.88 -36.71
N THR A 3 -21.59 -8.79 -36.49
CA THR A 3 -21.17 -9.19 -35.15
C THR A 3 -20.27 -8.09 -34.61
N LEU A 4 -20.84 -7.31 -33.69
CA LEU A 4 -20.20 -6.35 -32.77
C LEU A 4 -18.66 -6.42 -32.76
N GLY A 5 -18.03 -5.35 -33.23
CA GLY A 5 -16.60 -5.11 -33.25
C GLY A 5 -15.97 -5.03 -31.85
N LEU A 6 -15.81 -6.17 -31.20
CA LEU A 6 -14.98 -6.37 -30.02
C LEU A 6 -13.59 -6.88 -30.42
N SER A 7 -12.97 -6.25 -31.42
CA SER A 7 -11.59 -6.54 -31.86
C SER A 7 -10.69 -5.31 -31.76
N ASP A 8 -10.78 -4.58 -30.65
CA ASP A 8 -9.86 -3.46 -30.36
C ASP A 8 -9.24 -3.48 -28.94
N SER A 9 -9.38 -4.58 -28.19
CA SER A 9 -8.54 -4.77 -26.99
C SER A 9 -7.20 -5.39 -27.40
N THR A 10 -6.40 -4.63 -28.15
CA THR A 10 -4.98 -4.96 -28.29
C THR A 10 -4.38 -5.00 -26.88
N PRO A 11 -3.82 -6.12 -26.39
CA PRO A 11 -3.17 -6.13 -25.08
C PRO A 11 -1.99 -5.16 -25.18
N ARG A 12 -2.08 -4.00 -24.50
CA ARG A 12 -1.02 -3.00 -24.51
C ARG A 12 0.27 -3.68 -24.10
N THR A 13 1.24 -3.71 -25.01
CA THR A 13 2.58 -4.24 -24.77
C THR A 13 3.37 -3.25 -23.92
N GLU A 14 2.88 -2.93 -22.72
CA GLU A 14 3.73 -2.32 -21.72
C GLU A 14 4.73 -3.38 -21.24
N GLY A 15 6.01 -3.02 -21.15
CA GLY A 15 6.99 -3.92 -20.56
C GLY A 15 6.56 -4.30 -19.14
N ARG A 16 6.62 -5.60 -18.79
CA ARG A 16 6.14 -6.11 -17.50
C ARG A 16 6.71 -5.38 -16.27
N LEU A 17 7.92 -4.85 -16.39
CA LEU A 17 8.55 -4.04 -15.33
C LEU A 17 7.94 -2.64 -15.23
N LYS A 18 7.59 -2.01 -16.36
CA LYS A 18 6.88 -0.73 -16.40
C LYS A 18 5.49 -0.88 -15.82
N SER A 19 4.73 -1.90 -16.24
CA SER A 19 3.39 -2.15 -15.69
C SER A 19 3.42 -2.46 -14.19
N LEU A 20 4.50 -3.07 -13.68
CA LEU A 20 4.63 -3.43 -12.27
C LEU A 20 5.06 -2.25 -11.39
N PHE A 21 6.07 -1.47 -11.79
CA PHE A 21 6.64 -0.39 -10.97
C PHE A 21 6.11 0.99 -11.31
N TRP A 22 5.61 1.19 -12.52
CA TRP A 22 5.18 2.49 -13.02
C TRP A 22 4.04 2.39 -14.06
N PRO A 23 2.88 1.82 -13.67
CA PRO A 23 1.75 1.68 -14.57
C PRO A 23 1.19 3.06 -14.99
N SER A 24 0.67 3.13 -16.22
CA SER A 24 -0.19 4.24 -16.63
C SER A 24 -1.54 4.11 -15.93
N ILE A 25 -1.94 5.12 -15.16
CA ILE A 25 -3.22 5.12 -14.43
C ILE A 25 -4.20 5.93 -15.27
N GLN A 26 -5.13 5.25 -15.94
CA GLN A 26 -6.12 5.90 -16.80
C GLN A 26 -7.56 5.59 -16.38
N THR A 27 -7.78 4.49 -15.68
CA THR A 27 -9.14 4.05 -15.29
C THR A 27 -9.23 3.63 -13.82
N GLY A 28 -10.46 3.59 -13.30
CA GLY A 28 -10.77 3.14 -11.94
C GLY A 28 -10.39 1.68 -11.69
N SER A 29 -10.36 0.84 -12.73
CA SER A 29 -9.86 -0.54 -12.63
C SER A 29 -8.36 -0.60 -12.37
N ASP A 30 -7.57 0.31 -12.97
CA ASP A 30 -6.12 0.37 -12.73
C ASP A 30 -5.85 0.72 -11.27
N VAL A 31 -6.57 1.72 -10.75
CA VAL A 31 -6.47 2.15 -9.35
C VAL A 31 -6.91 1.03 -8.41
N ASP A 32 -7.96 0.28 -8.76
CA ASP A 32 -8.45 -0.82 -7.93
C ASP A 32 -7.45 -1.98 -7.89
N TYR A 33 -6.88 -2.34 -9.05
CA TYR A 33 -5.82 -3.34 -9.15
C TYR A 33 -4.58 -2.94 -8.34
N LEU A 34 -4.14 -1.68 -8.46
CA LEU A 34 -3.02 -1.18 -7.67
C LEU A 34 -3.35 -1.24 -6.18
N GLY A 35 -4.54 -0.78 -5.75
CA GLY A 35 -4.96 -0.85 -4.36
C GLY A 35 -4.97 -2.26 -3.78
N ALA A 36 -5.39 -3.26 -4.57
CA ALA A 36 -5.31 -4.68 -4.21
C ALA A 36 -3.85 -5.18 -4.12
N GLN A 37 -3.00 -4.77 -5.06
CA GLN A 37 -1.57 -5.08 -5.04
C GLN A 37 -0.90 -4.47 -3.79
N GLY A 38 -1.17 -3.20 -3.49
CA GLY A 38 -0.66 -2.50 -2.31
C GLY A 38 -1.07 -3.17 -1.00
N TYR A 39 -2.33 -3.61 -0.92
CA TYR A 39 -2.82 -4.41 0.22
C TYR A 39 -2.02 -5.70 0.42
N TRP A 40 -1.79 -6.47 -0.65
CA TRP A 40 -1.01 -7.71 -0.58
C TRP A 40 0.46 -7.45 -0.22
N VAL A 41 1.08 -6.45 -0.82
CA VAL A 41 2.47 -6.06 -0.51
C VAL A 41 2.60 -5.70 0.96
N CYS A 42 1.69 -4.88 1.49
CA CYS A 42 1.69 -4.49 2.90
C CYS A 42 1.42 -5.69 3.82
N THR A 43 0.52 -6.59 3.45
CA THR A 43 0.19 -7.79 4.24
C THR A 43 1.37 -8.75 4.30
N VAL A 44 2.02 -9.04 3.18
CA VAL A 44 3.21 -9.91 3.13
C VAL A 44 4.35 -9.27 3.92
N ALA A 45 4.59 -7.96 3.74
CA ALA A 45 5.59 -7.23 4.52
C ALA A 45 5.32 -7.28 6.03
N ALA A 46 4.06 -7.13 6.45
CA ALA A 46 3.64 -7.22 7.85
C ALA A 46 3.97 -8.59 8.46
N VAL A 47 3.56 -9.67 7.77
CA VAL A 47 3.74 -11.05 8.25
C VAL A 47 5.22 -11.43 8.30
N LEU A 48 5.98 -11.14 7.24
CA LEU A 48 7.41 -11.44 7.22
C LEU A 48 8.17 -10.67 8.29
N SER A 49 7.86 -9.37 8.47
CA SER A 49 8.49 -8.56 9.51
C SER A 49 8.16 -9.07 10.90
N PHE A 50 6.93 -9.52 11.14
CA PHE A 50 6.55 -10.14 12.41
C PHE A 50 7.34 -11.41 12.70
N ILE A 51 7.43 -12.32 11.72
CA ILE A 51 8.17 -13.58 11.86
C ILE A 51 9.63 -13.30 12.20
N VAL A 52 10.29 -12.41 11.45
CA VAL A 52 11.68 -12.03 11.70
C VAL A 52 11.85 -11.43 13.09
N SER A 53 11.02 -10.45 13.47
CA SER A 53 11.10 -9.81 14.78
C SER A 53 10.84 -10.78 15.94
N ALA A 54 9.92 -11.73 15.76
CA ALA A 54 9.63 -12.78 16.73
C ALA A 54 10.81 -13.74 16.90
N LEU A 55 11.46 -14.15 15.80
CA LEU A 55 12.67 -14.98 15.84
C LEU A 55 13.86 -14.26 16.48
N MET A 56 13.93 -12.92 16.34
CA MET A 56 14.94 -12.08 17.00
C MET A 56 14.63 -11.77 18.47
N GLY A 57 13.57 -12.37 19.05
CA GLY A 57 13.19 -12.18 20.46
C GLY A 57 12.41 -10.91 20.77
N SER A 58 12.04 -10.14 19.75
CA SER A 58 11.35 -8.84 19.86
C SER A 58 9.88 -8.92 19.43
N VAL A 59 9.13 -9.85 20.01
CA VAL A 59 7.73 -10.14 19.62
C VAL A 59 6.84 -8.90 19.71
N ILE A 60 7.01 -8.08 20.74
CA ILE A 60 6.23 -6.84 20.94
C ILE A 60 6.45 -5.87 19.76
N LEU A 61 7.70 -5.63 19.38
CA LEU A 61 8.04 -4.77 18.25
C LEU A 61 7.46 -5.35 16.95
N GLY A 62 7.62 -6.66 16.74
CA GLY A 62 7.01 -7.36 15.61
C GLY A 62 5.50 -7.17 15.53
N LEU A 63 4.80 -7.25 16.66
CA LEU A 63 3.34 -7.07 16.71
C LEU A 63 2.94 -5.65 16.31
N PHE A 64 3.65 -4.63 16.79
CA PHE A 64 3.42 -3.25 16.38
C PHE A 64 3.68 -3.04 14.88
N THR A 65 4.76 -3.62 14.34
CA THR A 65 5.06 -3.59 12.90
C THR A 65 3.98 -4.29 12.09
N LEU A 66 3.50 -5.45 12.55
CA LEU A 66 2.41 -6.19 11.91
C LEU A 66 1.15 -5.35 11.84
N LEU A 67 0.71 -4.79 12.98
CA LEU A 67 -0.48 -3.96 13.05
C LEU A 67 -0.33 -2.72 12.16
N PHE A 68 0.84 -2.08 12.16
CA PHE A 68 1.11 -0.91 11.33
C PHE A 68 0.95 -1.19 9.83
N TYR A 69 1.67 -2.19 9.32
CA TYR A 69 1.66 -2.50 7.88
C TYR A 69 0.33 -3.14 7.45
N TYR A 70 -0.25 -4.03 8.26
CA TYR A 70 -1.51 -4.68 7.89
C TYR A 70 -2.69 -3.69 7.85
N LEU A 71 -2.90 -2.92 8.93
CA LEU A 71 -3.98 -1.92 8.97
C LEU A 71 -3.71 -0.79 7.97
N GLY A 72 -2.44 -0.45 7.72
CA GLY A 72 -2.04 0.45 6.66
C GLY A 72 -2.42 -0.07 5.28
N GLY A 73 -2.14 -1.34 4.99
CA GLY A 73 -2.53 -2.00 3.74
C GLY A 73 -4.03 -1.99 3.51
N VAL A 74 -4.82 -2.22 4.57
CA VAL A 74 -6.28 -2.06 4.56
C VAL A 74 -6.67 -0.62 4.15
N GLY A 75 -5.98 0.39 4.70
CA GLY A 75 -6.18 1.79 4.32
C GLY A 75 -5.78 2.11 2.88
N VAL A 76 -4.73 1.47 2.35
CA VAL A 76 -4.30 1.60 0.96
C VAL A 76 -5.35 1.00 0.01
N ARG A 77 -5.93 -0.16 0.35
CA ARG A 77 -7.04 -0.76 -0.41
C ARG A 77 -8.24 0.18 -0.53
N GLU A 78 -8.54 0.87 0.57
CA GLU A 78 -9.62 1.87 0.67
C GLU A 78 -9.19 3.27 0.20
N ARG A 79 -8.04 3.36 -0.48
CA ARG A 79 -7.51 4.56 -1.13
C ARG A 79 -7.36 5.75 -0.19
N SER A 80 -7.07 5.48 1.09
CA SER A 80 -6.73 6.52 2.03
C SER A 80 -5.35 7.08 1.71
N ARG A 81 -5.34 8.34 1.25
CA ARG A 81 -4.11 9.12 1.02
C ARG A 81 -3.22 9.12 2.26
N TYR A 82 -3.82 9.32 3.43
CA TYR A 82 -3.08 9.35 4.68
C TYR A 82 -2.34 8.02 4.94
N ALA A 83 -3.04 6.89 4.80
CA ALA A 83 -2.42 5.58 5.02
C ALA A 83 -1.26 5.32 4.04
N ALA A 84 -1.47 5.61 2.76
CA ALA A 84 -0.44 5.46 1.74
C ALA A 84 0.79 6.35 2.02
N THR A 85 0.58 7.62 2.42
CA THR A 85 1.66 8.55 2.77
C THR A 85 2.46 8.04 3.97
N VAL A 86 1.78 7.68 5.06
CA VAL A 86 2.45 7.33 6.32
C VAL A 86 3.25 6.03 6.19
N ILE A 87 2.71 5.02 5.50
CA ILE A 87 3.44 3.79 5.21
C ILE A 87 4.70 4.09 4.38
N LEU A 88 4.58 4.91 3.34
CA LEU A 88 5.72 5.26 2.49
C LEU A 88 6.79 6.01 3.29
N ILE A 89 6.41 7.00 4.11
CA ILE A 89 7.36 7.76 4.94
C ILE A 89 8.08 6.85 5.92
N LEU A 90 7.35 6.02 6.67
CA LEU A 90 7.96 5.13 7.65
C LEU A 90 8.80 4.03 7.01
N PHE A 91 8.41 3.54 5.84
CA PHE A 91 9.23 2.60 5.06
C PHE A 91 10.55 3.24 4.61
N VAL A 92 10.51 4.48 4.11
CA VAL A 92 11.71 5.22 3.72
C VAL A 92 12.59 5.54 4.93
N ALA A 93 11.98 5.91 6.06
CA ALA A 93 12.71 6.10 7.32
C ALA A 93 13.46 4.84 7.76
N ASP A 94 12.81 3.66 7.71
CA ASP A 94 13.47 2.39 8.00
C ASP A 94 14.56 2.05 6.97
N LEU A 95 14.40 2.42 5.70
CA LEU A 95 15.45 2.25 4.68
C LEU A 95 16.74 3.01 5.05
N PHE A 96 16.63 4.21 5.60
CA PHE A 96 17.79 5.00 6.04
C PHE A 96 18.51 4.38 7.25
N VAL A 97 17.77 3.72 8.14
CA VAL A 97 18.33 3.11 9.36
C VAL A 97 18.93 1.73 9.07
N SER A 98 18.16 0.89 8.41
CA SER A 98 18.43 -0.54 8.22
C SER A 98 19.15 -0.85 6.90
N GLY A 99 19.29 0.13 6.00
CA GLY A 99 20.03 0.04 4.75
C GLY A 99 19.24 -0.47 3.55
N LEU A 100 19.87 -0.38 2.37
CA LEU A 100 19.31 -0.82 1.08
C LEU A 100 19.42 -2.33 0.91
N SER A 101 18.31 -2.96 0.53
CA SER A 101 18.29 -4.34 0.02
C SER A 101 17.46 -4.40 -1.26
N VAL A 102 17.76 -5.37 -2.13
CA VAL A 102 17.03 -5.57 -3.40
C VAL A 102 15.53 -5.70 -3.14
N ILE A 103 15.14 -6.48 -2.12
CA ILE A 103 13.73 -6.66 -1.72
C ILE A 103 13.11 -5.32 -1.29
N ARG A 104 13.83 -4.51 -0.50
CA ARG A 104 13.34 -3.21 -0.03
C ARG A 104 13.18 -2.20 -1.16
N VAL A 105 14.07 -2.23 -2.16
CA VAL A 105 13.93 -1.38 -3.36
C VAL A 105 12.66 -1.76 -4.12
N PHE A 106 12.40 -3.07 -4.30
CA PHE A 106 11.19 -3.53 -4.96
C PHE A 106 9.92 -3.17 -4.18
N VAL A 107 9.89 -3.40 -2.87
CA VAL A 107 8.75 -3.01 -2.01
C VAL A 107 8.54 -1.50 -2.04
N GLY A 108 9.62 -0.71 -1.96
CA GLY A 108 9.56 0.74 -2.03
C GLY A 108 8.98 1.25 -3.36
N ALA A 109 9.39 0.66 -4.49
CA ALA A 109 8.86 1.01 -5.80
C ALA A 109 7.37 0.68 -5.92
N LEU A 110 6.93 -0.47 -5.38
CA LEU A 110 5.51 -0.85 -5.34
C LEU A 110 4.69 0.08 -4.43
N LEU A 111 5.21 0.45 -3.25
CA LEU A 111 4.56 1.41 -2.35
C LEU A 111 4.47 2.80 -2.99
N LEU A 112 5.49 3.25 -3.71
CA LEU A 112 5.49 4.52 -4.43
C LEU A 112 4.46 4.54 -5.57
N SER A 113 4.38 3.45 -6.34
CA SER A 113 3.37 3.27 -7.39
C SER A 113 1.94 3.36 -6.80
N ASN A 114 1.71 2.69 -5.68
CA ASN A 114 0.45 2.74 -4.94
C ASN A 114 0.13 4.15 -4.42
N PHE A 115 1.09 4.80 -3.79
CA PHE A 115 0.94 6.18 -3.32
C PHE A 115 0.52 7.11 -4.47
N ARG A 116 1.22 7.04 -5.61
CA ARG A 116 0.88 7.80 -6.82
C ARG A 116 -0.54 7.49 -7.31
N ALA A 117 -0.94 6.22 -7.33
CA ALA A 117 -2.29 5.81 -7.74
C ALA A 117 -3.38 6.40 -6.85
N THR A 118 -3.20 6.31 -5.53
CA THR A 118 -4.15 6.92 -4.58
C THR A 118 -4.21 8.44 -4.71
N TRP A 119 -3.08 9.09 -5.02
CA TRP A 119 -3.02 10.53 -5.22
C TRP A 119 -3.73 10.97 -6.50
N ILE A 120 -3.45 10.32 -7.63
CA ILE A 120 -4.09 10.61 -8.93
C ILE A 120 -5.60 10.38 -8.83
N ALA A 121 -6.02 9.23 -8.29
CA ALA A 121 -7.43 8.91 -8.11
C ALA A 121 -8.18 9.94 -7.25
N SER A 122 -7.50 10.58 -6.30
CA SER A 122 -8.13 11.62 -5.46
C SER A 122 -8.46 12.92 -6.20
N HIS A 123 -7.90 13.14 -7.39
CA HIS A 123 -8.17 14.30 -8.24
C HIS A 123 -9.24 14.04 -9.29
N TRP A 124 -9.73 12.81 -9.41
CA TRP A 124 -10.76 12.47 -10.39
C TRP A 124 -12.13 12.95 -9.92
N LYS A 125 -12.94 13.41 -10.88
CA LYS A 125 -14.33 13.78 -10.59
C LYS A 125 -15.14 12.52 -10.30
N PRO A 126 -16.03 12.51 -9.29
CA PRO A 126 -16.80 11.33 -8.92
C PRO A 126 -17.68 10.77 -10.06
N ASP A 127 -18.14 11.66 -10.94
CA ASP A 127 -19.06 11.33 -12.04
C ASP A 127 -18.34 11.02 -13.38
N ALA A 128 -17.00 11.00 -13.39
CA ALA A 128 -16.25 10.64 -14.59
C ALA A 128 -16.30 9.13 -14.83
N GLU A 129 -16.45 8.71 -16.08
CA GLU A 129 -16.41 7.29 -16.48
C GLU A 129 -15.11 6.61 -16.04
N GLU A 130 -14.00 7.37 -16.07
CA GLU A 130 -12.67 6.98 -15.58
C GLU A 130 -12.64 6.71 -14.06
N ALA A 131 -13.52 7.32 -13.27
CA ALA A 131 -13.62 7.12 -11.82
C ALA A 131 -14.56 5.96 -11.44
N SER A 132 -15.27 5.38 -12.42
CA SER A 132 -16.14 4.23 -12.18
C SER A 132 -15.32 3.01 -11.77
N LEU A 133 -15.77 2.33 -10.72
CA LEU A 133 -15.04 1.20 -10.14
C LEU A 133 -15.67 -0.11 -10.57
N PRO A 134 -14.85 -1.13 -10.87
CA PRO A 134 -15.37 -2.45 -11.13
C PRO A 134 -16.13 -2.94 -9.89
N PRO A 135 -17.23 -3.68 -10.08
CA PRO A 135 -17.95 -4.29 -8.96
C PRO A 135 -17.00 -5.26 -8.24
N ARG A 136 -16.78 -5.02 -6.95
CA ARG A 136 -15.98 -5.90 -6.10
C ARG A 136 -16.70 -7.23 -5.90
N LEU A 137 -16.17 -8.28 -6.52
CA LEU A 137 -16.71 -9.63 -6.45
C LEU A 137 -16.44 -10.23 -5.06
N GLY A 138 -17.15 -11.31 -4.72
CA GLY A 138 -17.04 -11.97 -3.41
C GLY A 138 -17.03 -13.48 -3.51
N GLU A 139 -16.68 -14.00 -4.69
CA GLU A 139 -16.83 -15.41 -5.04
C GLU A 139 -15.71 -16.25 -4.44
N THR A 140 -14.46 -15.74 -4.45
CA THR A 140 -13.32 -16.45 -3.86
C THR A 140 -13.00 -16.02 -2.43
N TRP A 141 -12.29 -16.86 -1.70
CA TRP A 141 -11.75 -16.51 -0.37
C TRP A 141 -10.83 -15.30 -0.44
N SER A 142 -10.02 -15.18 -1.50
CA SER A 142 -9.18 -14.01 -1.74
C SER A 142 -10.01 -12.74 -1.87
N ASP A 143 -11.11 -12.78 -2.62
CA ASP A 143 -11.97 -11.60 -2.81
C ASP A 143 -12.61 -11.15 -1.50
N LYS A 144 -13.02 -12.09 -0.63
CA LYS A 144 -13.54 -11.73 0.71
C LYS A 144 -12.49 -11.00 1.56
N PHE A 145 -11.22 -11.40 1.48
CA PHE A 145 -10.13 -10.77 2.23
C PHE A 145 -9.65 -9.46 1.63
N VAL A 146 -9.65 -9.32 0.31
CA VAL A 146 -9.11 -8.14 -0.38
C VAL A 146 -10.19 -7.08 -0.58
N ASP A 147 -11.45 -7.47 -0.72
CA ASP A 147 -12.52 -6.55 -1.11
C ASP A 147 -13.52 -6.29 0.01
N LYS A 148 -13.99 -7.33 0.71
CA LYS A 148 -15.02 -7.17 1.74
C LYS A 148 -14.44 -6.77 3.10
N LEU A 149 -13.34 -7.39 3.51
CA LEU A 149 -12.71 -7.10 4.80
C LEU A 149 -12.24 -5.64 4.88
N PRO A 150 -11.53 -5.06 3.89
CA PRO A 150 -11.07 -3.68 3.99
C PRO A 150 -12.22 -2.67 3.99
N GLN A 151 -13.24 -2.90 3.15
CA GLN A 151 -14.43 -2.05 3.07
C GLN A 151 -15.19 -1.98 4.39
N TRP A 152 -15.28 -3.09 5.12
CA TRP A 152 -15.96 -3.15 6.41
C TRP A 152 -15.08 -2.68 7.58
N LEU A 153 -13.79 -3.04 7.56
CA LEU A 153 -12.86 -2.81 8.67
C LEU A 153 -12.40 -1.35 8.71
N TRP A 154 -11.99 -0.80 7.56
CA TRP A 154 -11.35 0.52 7.48
C TRP A 154 -12.19 1.66 8.08
N PRO A 155 -13.51 1.80 7.82
CA PRO A 155 -14.31 2.87 8.41
C PRO A 155 -14.28 2.89 9.95
N LYS A 156 -14.08 1.73 10.57
CA LYS A 156 -14.05 1.57 12.04
C LYS A 156 -12.67 1.86 12.62
N ILE A 157 -11.62 1.39 11.94
CA ILE A 157 -10.23 1.47 12.44
C ILE A 157 -9.49 2.73 11.99
N ARG A 158 -10.04 3.53 11.08
CA ARG A 158 -9.36 4.70 10.51
C ARG A 158 -8.83 5.66 11.56
N ILE A 159 -9.68 6.06 12.51
CA ILE A 159 -9.30 7.02 13.56
C ILE A 159 -8.24 6.41 14.51
N PRO A 160 -8.44 5.20 15.06
CA PRO A 160 -7.39 4.51 15.82
C PRO A 160 -6.07 4.41 15.07
N TYR A 161 -6.12 4.08 13.77
CA TYR A 161 -4.93 3.96 12.94
C TYR A 161 -4.22 5.29 12.75
N TYR A 162 -4.94 6.40 12.58
CA TYR A 162 -4.33 7.73 12.45
C TYR A 162 -3.60 8.14 13.73
N ILE A 163 -4.21 7.92 14.90
CA ILE A 163 -3.57 8.20 16.19
C ILE A 163 -2.35 7.30 16.36
N PHE A 164 -2.51 5.99 16.14
CA PHE A 164 -1.44 5.01 16.28
C PHE A 164 -0.23 5.34 15.38
N SER A 165 -0.49 5.61 14.10
CA SER A 165 0.56 5.90 13.12
C SER A 165 1.20 7.28 13.32
N ALA A 166 0.46 8.29 13.81
CA ALA A 166 1.03 9.57 14.21
C ALA A 166 1.99 9.42 15.40
N CYS A 167 1.62 8.65 16.42
CA CYS A 167 2.51 8.33 17.55
C CYS A 167 3.77 7.60 17.06
N LEU A 168 3.61 6.61 16.18
CA LEU A 168 4.74 5.87 15.62
C LEU A 168 5.68 6.79 14.81
N LEU A 169 5.13 7.67 13.97
CA LEU A 169 5.89 8.68 13.23
C LEU A 169 6.70 9.59 14.13
N LEU A 170 6.10 10.10 15.22
CA LEU A 170 6.80 10.93 16.19
C LEU A 170 7.96 10.17 16.84
N LEU A 171 7.73 8.93 17.26
CA LEU A 171 8.77 8.08 17.86
C LEU A 171 9.91 7.79 16.86
N THR A 172 9.59 7.47 15.61
CA THR A 172 10.59 7.25 14.56
C THR A 172 11.39 8.52 14.26
N ALA A 173 10.74 9.69 14.21
CA ALA A 173 11.42 10.96 14.01
C ALA A 173 12.41 11.27 15.16
N ILE A 174 11.98 11.09 16.41
CA ILE A 174 12.87 11.24 17.58
C ILE A 174 14.05 10.26 17.49
N GLY A 175 13.78 8.99 17.18
CA GLY A 175 14.82 7.95 17.03
C GLY A 175 15.85 8.28 15.94
N LEU A 176 15.39 8.81 14.80
CA LEU A 176 16.25 9.27 13.72
C LEU A 176 17.13 10.45 14.15
N VAL A 177 16.53 11.48 14.76
CA VAL A 177 17.27 12.65 15.25
C VAL A 177 18.35 12.24 16.25
N MET A 178 18.01 11.38 17.20
CA MET A 178 18.97 10.88 18.20
C MET A 178 20.10 10.08 17.56
N THR A 179 19.82 9.31 16.51
CA THR A 179 20.82 8.53 15.78
C THR A 179 21.76 9.43 14.98
N ILE A 180 21.24 10.50 14.37
CA ILE A 180 22.04 11.50 13.65
C ILE A 180 22.93 12.25 14.63
N LEU A 181 22.38 12.77 15.73
CA LEU A 181 23.13 13.51 16.75
C LEU A 181 24.29 12.69 17.32
N ARG A 182 24.08 11.38 17.57
CA ARG A 182 25.13 10.46 18.03
C ARG A 182 26.22 10.15 17.00
N ARG A 183 25.95 10.35 15.71
CA ARG A 183 26.95 10.13 14.65
C ARG A 183 27.75 11.39 14.32
N THR A 184 27.21 12.56 14.62
CA THR A 184 27.83 13.87 14.32
C THR A 184 28.55 14.51 15.50
N GLY A 185 28.29 14.08 16.73
CA GLY A 185 28.99 14.50 17.95
C GLY A 185 30.01 13.46 18.37
#